data_AF-D5UGW2-F1
#
_entry.id   AF-D5UGW2-F1
#
_cell.length_a   1.000
_cell.length_b   1.000
_cell.length_c   1.000
_cell.angle_alpha   90.00
_cell.angle_beta   90.00
_cell.angle_gamma   90.00
#
_symmetry.space_group_name_H-M   'P 1'
#
loop_
_entity.id
_entity.type
_entity.pdbx_description
1 polymer ?
#
loop_
_entity_poly.entity_id
_entity_poly.type
_entity_poly.pdbx_seq_one_letter_code
_entity_poly.pdbx_strand_id
1 'polypeptide(L)'
;MDTTVLDLPAPTAARLRRPGWRDPRLLVGIALIASSVVLGSWAVTTAQRTVPVYVARDVLVPGAALSSAALVVADVRLADRVDGYLRADEPLPDGAVLLRTVGAGELVPVAAVGDATDLDVRAVPVALSGPAPSGLQAGSRVDLWFTPEPPTEGATEPGGDAVPRELAAGLTVAELSSPDGAFASGGARTAHVLVPVDDLPTVLGALAGRGTVDLVPVPGA
;
A
#
# COMPACT_ATOMS: atom_id res chain seq x y z
N MET A 1 98.22 -39.86 24.07
CA MET A 1 97.49 -38.57 24.12
C MET A 1 96.10 -38.86 23.64
N ASP A 2 95.23 -39.20 24.59
CA ASP A 2 93.87 -39.67 24.34
C ASP A 2 92.94 -38.46 24.16
N THR A 3 92.44 -38.27 22.93
CA THR A 3 91.36 -37.32 22.66
C THR A 3 90.03 -38.02 22.90
N THR A 4 89.48 -37.87 24.11
CA THR A 4 88.10 -38.22 24.44
C THR A 4 87.15 -37.29 23.68
N VAL A 5 86.59 -37.78 22.58
CA VAL A 5 85.49 -37.13 21.86
C VAL A 5 84.20 -37.41 22.65
N LEU A 6 83.58 -36.37 23.20
CA LEU A 6 82.27 -36.42 23.85
C LEU A 6 81.20 -36.81 22.82
N ASP A 7 80.67 -38.03 22.95
CA ASP A 7 79.51 -38.49 22.18
C ASP A 7 78.24 -37.86 22.77
N LEU A 8 77.74 -36.81 22.11
CA LEU A 8 76.51 -36.13 22.49
C LEU A 8 75.32 -36.81 21.79
N PRO A 9 74.24 -37.15 22.51
CA PRO A 9 73.11 -37.85 21.91
C PRO A 9 72.49 -37.02 20.79
N ALA A 10 72.47 -37.58 19.58
CA ALA A 10 71.87 -36.94 18.41
C ALA A 10 70.35 -36.76 18.63
N PRO A 11 69.78 -35.56 18.37
CA PRO A 11 68.36 -35.32 18.55
C PRO A 11 67.55 -36.21 17.59
N THR A 12 66.68 -37.06 18.15
CA THR A 12 65.72 -37.84 17.37
C THR A 12 64.77 -36.90 16.65
N ALA A 13 64.87 -36.83 15.32
CA ALA A 13 63.99 -36.04 14.48
C ALA A 13 62.54 -36.56 14.60
N ALA A 14 61.64 -35.74 15.16
CA ALA A 14 60.22 -36.03 15.22
C ALA A 14 59.64 -36.06 13.80
N ARG A 15 59.42 -37.26 13.25
CA ARG A 15 58.76 -37.42 11.95
C ARG A 15 57.28 -37.04 12.10
N LEU A 16 56.89 -35.94 11.46
CA LEU A 16 55.48 -35.53 11.35
C LEU A 16 54.69 -36.64 10.64
N ARG A 17 53.89 -37.40 11.39
CA ARG A 17 52.92 -38.34 10.82
C ARG A 17 51.84 -37.52 10.12
N ARG A 18 51.60 -37.82 8.84
CA ARG A 18 50.45 -37.26 8.12
C ARG A 18 49.17 -37.75 8.81
N PRO A 19 48.25 -36.85 9.21
CA PRO A 19 46.96 -37.24 9.76
C PRO A 19 46.24 -38.14 8.76
N GLY A 20 46.00 -39.39 9.13
CA GLY A 20 45.22 -40.32 8.32
C GLY A 20 43.73 -40.15 8.61
N TRP A 21 42.87 -40.52 7.67
CA TRP A 21 41.40 -40.48 7.80
C TRP A 21 40.81 -41.26 9.00
N ARG A 22 41.64 -41.97 9.77
CA ARG A 22 41.28 -42.68 11.01
C ARG A 22 41.64 -41.92 12.29
N ASP A 23 42.15 -40.69 12.21
CA ASP A 23 42.46 -39.90 13.40
C ASP A 23 41.17 -39.29 13.99
N PRO A 24 40.77 -39.67 15.21
CA PRO A 24 39.55 -39.14 15.84
C PRO A 24 39.60 -37.63 16.03
N ARG A 25 40.78 -37.03 16.20
CA ARG A 25 40.92 -35.57 16.36
C ARG A 25 40.64 -34.84 15.06
N LEU A 26 41.08 -35.39 13.93
CA LEU A 26 40.76 -34.86 12.60
C LEU A 26 39.26 -34.96 12.32
N LEU A 27 38.64 -36.11 12.64
CA LEU A 27 37.20 -36.30 12.47
C LEU A 27 36.38 -35.31 13.32
N VAL A 28 36.78 -35.06 14.57
CA VAL A 28 36.13 -34.05 15.44
C VAL A 28 36.28 -32.65 14.86
N GLY A 29 37.48 -32.27 14.40
CA GLY A 29 37.70 -30.98 13.75
C GLY A 29 36.83 -30.79 12.51
N ILE A 30 36.75 -31.81 11.65
CA ILE A 30 35.90 -31.81 10.46
C ILE A 30 34.42 -31.71 10.85
N ALA A 31 33.98 -32.48 11.86
CA ALA A 31 32.59 -32.43 12.33
C ALA A 31 32.22 -31.05 12.87
N LEU A 32 33.11 -30.39 13.62
CA LEU A 32 32.91 -29.03 14.12
C LEU A 32 32.80 -28.01 12.98
N ILE A 33 33.67 -28.10 11.97
CA ILE A 33 33.62 -27.23 10.79
C ILE A 33 32.31 -27.46 10.03
N ALA A 34 31.95 -28.72 9.75
CA ALA A 34 30.72 -29.06 9.05
C ALA A 34 29.48 -28.55 9.79
N SER A 35 29.43 -28.72 11.12
CA SER A 35 28.33 -28.25 11.95
C SER A 35 28.21 -26.72 11.94
N SER A 36 29.35 -26.02 12.03
CA SER A 36 29.39 -24.56 11.94
C SER A 36 28.89 -24.05 10.59
N VAL A 37 29.28 -24.70 9.48
CA VAL A 37 28.81 -24.34 8.13
C VAL A 37 27.31 -24.60 7.98
N VAL A 38 26.81 -25.74 8.48
CA VAL A 38 25.37 -26.07 8.43
C VAL A 38 24.56 -25.06 9.25
N LEU A 39 24.97 -24.78 10.49
CA LEU A 39 24.29 -23.81 11.35
C LEU A 39 24.35 -22.40 10.78
N GLY A 40 25.51 -21.98 10.27
CA GLY A 40 25.69 -20.68 9.64
C GLY A 40 24.82 -20.52 8.38
N SER A 41 24.81 -21.53 7.50
CA SER A 41 23.97 -21.54 6.31
C SER A 41 22.48 -21.53 6.67
N TRP A 42 22.08 -22.32 7.65
CA TRP A 42 20.70 -22.34 8.13
C TRP A 42 20.26 -21.00 8.74
N ALA A 43 21.12 -20.36 9.55
CA ALA A 43 20.85 -19.05 10.13
C ALA A 43 20.74 -17.97 9.06
N VAL A 44 21.65 -17.95 8.08
CA VAL A 44 21.64 -16.99 6.96
C VAL A 44 20.40 -17.17 6.09
N THR A 45 20.08 -18.40 5.70
CA THR A 45 18.89 -18.68 4.87
C THR A 45 17.59 -18.33 5.60
N THR A 46 17.50 -18.57 6.90
CA THR A 46 16.34 -18.17 7.72
C THR A 46 16.24 -16.64 7.81
N ALA A 47 17.36 -15.93 7.97
CA ALA A 47 17.39 -14.47 8.03
C ALA A 47 17.07 -13.77 6.68
N GLN A 48 17.22 -14.50 5.57
CA GLN A 48 16.99 -14.02 4.21
C GLN A 48 15.63 -14.41 3.64
N ARG A 49 14.75 -15.07 4.41
CA ARG A 49 13.41 -15.42 3.92
C ARG A 49 12.60 -14.16 3.65
N THR A 50 12.26 -13.96 2.39
CA THR A 50 11.29 -12.97 1.92
C THR A 50 10.04 -13.69 1.41
N VAL A 51 8.92 -12.96 1.39
CA VAL A 51 7.69 -13.42 0.75
C VAL A 51 7.30 -12.39 -0.30
N PRO A 52 6.96 -12.82 -1.54
CA PRO A 52 6.45 -11.92 -2.55
C PRO A 52 5.03 -11.48 -2.18
N VAL A 53 4.78 -10.17 -2.13
CA VAL A 53 3.46 -9.57 -1.87
C VAL A 53 3.11 -8.57 -2.96
N TYR A 54 1.82 -8.34 -3.16
CA TYR A 54 1.35 -7.29 -4.06
C TYR A 54 1.45 -5.90 -3.42
N VAL A 55 1.88 -4.95 -4.23
CA VAL A 55 2.02 -3.54 -3.91
C VAL A 55 1.23 -2.74 -4.93
N ALA A 56 0.48 -1.75 -4.47
CA ALA A 56 -0.26 -0.87 -5.35
C ALA A 56 0.71 0.00 -6.18
N ARG A 57 0.56 0.00 -7.50
CA ARG A 57 1.39 0.82 -8.39
C ARG A 57 1.09 2.31 -8.20
N ASP A 58 -0.19 2.63 -8.18
CA ASP A 58 -0.75 3.97 -8.03
C ASP A 58 -1.78 3.95 -6.89
N VAL A 59 -2.38 5.10 -6.58
CA VAL A 59 -3.45 5.16 -5.58
C VAL A 59 -4.67 4.38 -6.10
N LEU A 60 -5.10 3.37 -5.35
CA LEU A 60 -6.29 2.57 -5.64
C LEU A 60 -7.40 2.99 -4.68
N VAL A 61 -8.53 3.42 -5.23
CA VAL A 61 -9.71 3.87 -4.48
C VAL A 61 -10.70 2.70 -4.28
N PRO A 62 -11.66 2.81 -3.33
CA PRO A 62 -12.71 1.81 -3.21
C PRO A 62 -13.45 1.60 -4.55
N GLY A 63 -13.68 0.34 -4.91
CA GLY A 63 -14.23 -0.07 -6.21
C GLY A 63 -13.20 -0.31 -7.30
N ALA A 64 -11.92 0.04 -7.09
CA ALA A 64 -10.87 -0.27 -8.05
C ALA A 64 -10.68 -1.80 -8.17
N ALA A 65 -10.72 -2.31 -9.40
CA ALA A 65 -10.49 -3.72 -9.69
C ALA A 65 -9.01 -4.09 -9.48
N LEU A 66 -8.77 -5.21 -8.80
CA LEU A 66 -7.43 -5.77 -8.68
C LEU A 66 -7.03 -6.41 -10.00
N SER A 67 -6.03 -5.82 -10.65
CA SER A 67 -5.49 -6.33 -11.91
C SER A 67 -3.96 -6.29 -11.89
N SER A 68 -3.33 -7.09 -12.75
CA SER A 68 -1.87 -7.09 -12.92
C SER A 68 -1.31 -5.76 -13.42
N ALA A 69 -2.15 -4.88 -13.99
CA ALA A 69 -1.74 -3.54 -14.40
C ALA A 69 -1.64 -2.57 -13.21
N ALA A 70 -2.55 -2.72 -12.24
CA ALA A 70 -2.63 -1.88 -11.05
C ALA A 70 -1.62 -2.25 -9.95
N LEU A 71 -0.98 -3.42 -10.07
CA LEU A 71 -0.15 -4.00 -9.03
C LEU A 71 1.29 -4.23 -9.51
N VAL A 72 2.21 -4.25 -8.54
CA VAL A 72 3.59 -4.73 -8.70
C VAL A 72 3.91 -5.71 -7.58
N VAL A 73 4.87 -6.60 -7.81
CA VAL A 73 5.29 -7.58 -6.81
C VAL A 73 6.54 -7.08 -6.11
N ALA A 74 6.56 -7.15 -4.78
CA ALA A 74 7.73 -6.84 -3.97
C ALA A 74 8.05 -7.99 -3.01
N ASP A 75 9.33 -8.36 -2.94
CA ASP A 75 9.83 -9.28 -1.94
C ASP A 75 10.03 -8.57 -0.60
N VAL A 76 9.21 -8.92 0.38
CA VAL A 76 9.26 -8.28 1.70
C VAL A 76 9.63 -9.28 2.78
N ARG A 77 10.37 -8.78 3.78
CA ARG A 77 10.66 -9.52 5.01
C ARG A 77 9.72 -9.05 6.10
N LEU A 78 8.48 -9.52 6.04
CA LEU A 78 7.57 -9.49 7.16
C LEU A 78 7.74 -10.86 7.84
N ALA A 79 7.97 -10.89 9.15
CA ALA A 79 8.02 -12.15 9.90
C ALA A 79 6.61 -12.75 9.98
N ASP A 80 6.02 -12.85 11.17
CA ASP A 80 4.69 -13.45 11.37
C ASP A 80 3.51 -12.57 10.92
N ARG A 81 3.74 -11.51 10.14
CA ARG A 81 2.70 -10.56 9.69
C ARG A 81 2.39 -10.60 8.20
N VAL A 82 2.99 -11.51 7.45
CA VAL A 82 2.77 -11.64 6.00
C VAL A 82 1.30 -11.91 5.69
N ASP A 83 0.62 -12.68 6.53
CA ASP A 83 -0.77 -13.12 6.30
C ASP A 83 -1.79 -11.95 6.29
N GLY A 84 -1.39 -10.77 6.76
CA GLY A 84 -2.21 -9.55 6.66
C GLY A 84 -2.19 -8.88 5.28
N TYR A 85 -1.33 -9.35 4.36
CA TYR A 85 -1.12 -8.76 3.04
C TYR A 85 -1.35 -9.78 1.94
N LEU A 86 -1.82 -9.29 0.79
CA LEU A 86 -2.12 -10.11 -0.36
C LEU A 86 -0.82 -10.65 -0.96
N ARG A 87 -0.62 -11.96 -0.88
CA ARG A 87 0.59 -12.61 -1.37
C ARG A 87 0.57 -12.75 -2.89
N ALA A 88 1.74 -12.65 -3.50
CA ALA A 88 1.91 -12.73 -4.95
C ALA A 88 2.40 -14.12 -5.43
N ASP A 89 2.53 -15.08 -4.53
CA ASP A 89 2.68 -16.51 -4.86
C ASP A 89 1.33 -17.21 -5.09
N GLU A 90 0.22 -16.50 -4.88
CA GLU A 90 -1.15 -16.94 -5.16
C GLU A 90 -1.78 -16.09 -6.27
N PRO A 91 -2.69 -16.67 -7.09
CA PRO A 91 -3.43 -15.91 -8.08
C PRO A 91 -4.31 -14.85 -7.42
N LEU A 92 -4.51 -13.72 -8.10
CA LEU A 92 -5.47 -12.71 -7.65
C LEU A 92 -6.88 -13.33 -7.60
N PRO A 93 -7.69 -13.02 -6.58
CA PRO A 93 -9.07 -13.46 -6.55
C PRO A 93 -9.85 -12.84 -7.72
N ASP A 94 -10.60 -13.67 -8.44
CA ASP A 94 -11.35 -13.23 -9.63
C ASP A 94 -12.42 -12.21 -9.24
N GLY A 95 -12.43 -11.07 -9.95
CA GLY A 95 -13.43 -10.02 -9.73
C GLY A 95 -13.26 -9.22 -8.44
N ALA A 96 -12.18 -9.44 -7.68
CA ALA A 96 -11.95 -8.71 -6.44
C ALA A 96 -11.68 -7.22 -6.66
N VAL A 97 -12.18 -6.42 -5.73
CA VAL A 97 -12.04 -4.96 -5.71
C VAL A 97 -11.47 -4.49 -4.38
N LEU A 98 -10.96 -3.26 -4.37
CA LEU A 98 -10.61 -2.58 -3.12
C LEU A 98 -11.87 -2.08 -2.41
N LEU A 99 -11.93 -2.30 -1.10
CA LEU A 99 -12.97 -1.78 -0.20
C LEU A 99 -12.55 -0.48 0.48
N ARG A 100 -11.25 -0.19 0.52
CA ARG A 100 -10.68 1.06 1.05
C ARG A 100 -9.60 1.60 0.13
N THR A 101 -9.28 2.88 0.28
CA THR A 101 -8.13 3.46 -0.42
C THR A 101 -6.83 2.79 0.02
N VAL A 102 -6.00 2.43 -0.95
CA VAL A 102 -4.63 1.93 -0.79
C VAL A 102 -3.70 2.87 -1.54
N GLY A 103 -2.70 3.42 -0.85
CA GLY A 103 -1.78 4.40 -1.41
C GLY A 103 -0.81 3.80 -2.44
N ALA A 104 -0.25 4.63 -3.30
CA ALA A 104 0.82 4.21 -4.20
C ALA A 104 2.03 3.70 -3.39
N GLY A 105 2.55 2.52 -3.76
CA GLY A 105 3.64 1.86 -3.04
C GLY A 105 3.23 1.18 -1.73
N GLU A 106 1.97 1.21 -1.33
CA GLU A 106 1.46 0.49 -0.16
C GLU A 106 1.32 -1.00 -0.48
N LEU A 107 1.71 -1.86 0.49
CA LEU A 107 1.42 -3.29 0.44
C LEU A 107 -0.09 -3.50 0.52
N VAL A 108 -0.67 -4.26 -0.39
CA VAL A 108 -2.13 -4.47 -0.45
C VAL A 108 -2.59 -5.32 0.74
N PRO A 109 -3.39 -4.80 1.68
CA PRO A 109 -3.80 -5.59 2.84
C PRO A 109 -4.98 -6.47 2.48
N VAL A 110 -5.03 -7.69 3.00
CA VAL A 110 -6.14 -8.62 2.72
C VAL A 110 -7.48 -8.03 3.15
N ALA A 111 -7.51 -7.30 4.28
CA ALA A 111 -8.71 -6.62 4.78
C ALA A 111 -9.18 -5.46 3.89
N ALA A 112 -8.38 -5.02 2.92
CA ALA A 112 -8.77 -4.01 1.95
C ALA A 112 -9.40 -4.61 0.69
N VAL A 113 -9.43 -5.94 0.56
CA VAL A 113 -9.89 -6.66 -0.63
C VAL A 113 -11.22 -7.36 -0.32
N GLY A 114 -12.16 -7.26 -1.25
CA GLY A 114 -13.46 -7.95 -1.14
C GLY A 114 -14.21 -7.97 -2.46
N ASP A 115 -15.50 -8.27 -2.39
CA ASP A 115 -16.38 -8.30 -3.55
C ASP A 115 -16.99 -6.94 -3.83
N ALA A 116 -17.34 -6.67 -5.10
CA ALA A 116 -18.01 -5.43 -5.47
C ALA A 116 -19.36 -5.21 -4.77
N THR A 117 -19.98 -6.29 -4.27
CA THR A 117 -21.21 -6.24 -3.48
C THR A 117 -21.01 -5.74 -2.05
N ASP A 118 -19.78 -5.77 -1.53
CA ASP A 118 -19.44 -5.31 -0.18
C ASP A 118 -19.23 -3.78 -0.12
N LEU A 119 -19.33 -3.10 -1.26
CA LEU A 119 -19.19 -1.65 -1.36
C LEU A 119 -20.52 -0.94 -1.07
N ASP A 120 -20.57 -0.28 0.08
CA ASP A 120 -21.68 0.58 0.51
C ASP A 120 -21.51 2.03 0.05
N VAL A 121 -20.85 2.26 -1.09
CA VAL A 121 -20.63 3.59 -1.67
C VAL A 121 -21.05 3.64 -3.14
N ARG A 122 -21.46 4.81 -3.61
CA ARG A 122 -21.73 5.08 -5.03
C ARG A 122 -20.94 6.29 -5.50
N ALA A 123 -20.43 6.22 -6.73
CA ALA A 123 -19.77 7.34 -7.37
C ALA A 123 -20.83 8.35 -7.83
N VAL A 124 -20.77 9.56 -7.26
CA VAL A 124 -21.67 10.67 -7.60
C VAL A 124 -20.85 11.75 -8.31
N PRO A 125 -21.26 12.19 -9.52
CA PRO A 125 -20.59 13.28 -10.22
C PRO A 125 -20.90 14.62 -9.55
N VAL A 126 -19.86 15.35 -9.16
CA VAL A 126 -19.95 16.71 -8.62
C VAL A 126 -19.17 17.65 -9.54
N ALA A 127 -19.89 18.61 -10.14
CA ALA A 127 -19.27 19.63 -10.98
C ALA A 127 -18.51 20.63 -10.11
N LEU A 128 -17.28 20.96 -10.51
CA LEU A 128 -16.49 21.98 -9.82
C LEU A 128 -16.86 23.37 -10.35
N SER A 129 -17.27 24.26 -9.45
CA SER A 129 -17.64 25.66 -9.75
C SER A 129 -16.44 26.53 -10.19
N GLY A 130 -15.21 26.01 -10.11
CA GLY A 130 -13.97 26.72 -10.40
C GLY A 130 -12.79 25.77 -10.69
N PRO A 131 -11.54 26.28 -10.73
CA PRO A 131 -10.38 25.42 -10.87
C PRO A 131 -10.32 24.43 -9.70
N ALA A 132 -9.93 23.18 -9.98
CA ALA A 132 -9.80 22.18 -8.94
C ALA A 132 -8.81 22.69 -7.86
N PRO A 133 -9.14 22.56 -6.57
CA PRO A 133 -8.23 22.87 -5.49
C PRO A 133 -6.86 22.21 -5.69
N SER A 134 -5.80 22.92 -5.32
CA SER A 134 -4.43 22.40 -5.44
C SER A 134 -4.29 21.10 -4.63
N GLY A 135 -3.87 20.02 -5.29
CA GLY A 135 -3.68 18.71 -4.66
C GLY A 135 -4.92 17.80 -4.67
N LEU A 136 -6.05 18.24 -5.25
CA LEU A 136 -7.21 17.36 -5.45
C LEU A 136 -6.90 16.32 -6.55
N GLN A 137 -6.87 15.05 -6.17
CA GLN A 137 -6.60 13.92 -7.05
C GLN A 137 -7.47 12.70 -6.65
N ALA A 138 -7.42 11.63 -7.45
CA ALA A 138 -8.04 10.37 -7.06
C ALA A 138 -7.46 9.88 -5.71
N GLY A 139 -8.33 9.44 -4.82
CA GLY A 139 -8.01 9.05 -3.44
C GLY A 139 -7.93 10.18 -2.43
N SER A 140 -7.99 11.46 -2.85
CA SER A 140 -8.07 12.58 -1.91
C SER A 140 -9.35 12.52 -1.07
N ARG A 141 -9.26 12.96 0.19
CA ARG A 141 -10.43 13.15 1.06
C ARG A 141 -11.02 14.55 0.92
N VAL A 142 -12.34 14.61 0.85
CA VAL A 142 -13.10 15.85 0.67
C VAL A 142 -14.36 15.83 1.54
N ASP A 143 -14.78 17.02 1.96
CA ASP A 143 -16.09 17.28 2.54
C ASP A 143 -16.98 17.91 1.47
N LEU A 144 -18.25 17.52 1.46
CA LEU A 144 -19.25 18.03 0.52
C LEU A 144 -20.12 19.06 1.21
N TRP A 145 -20.18 20.27 0.66
CA TRP A 145 -20.95 21.38 1.22
C TRP A 145 -22.03 21.82 0.24
N PHE A 146 -23.16 22.26 0.77
CA PHE A 146 -24.25 22.86 0.00
C PHE A 146 -24.49 24.29 0.47
N THR A 147 -24.46 25.21 -0.47
CA THR A 147 -24.82 26.61 -0.27
C THR A 147 -26.14 26.88 -0.98
N PRO A 148 -27.26 27.07 -0.26
CA PRO A 148 -28.53 27.45 -0.88
C PRO A 148 -28.40 28.76 -1.66
N GLU A 149 -29.10 28.88 -2.78
CA GLU A 149 -29.18 30.17 -3.49
C GLU A 149 -29.94 31.19 -2.62
N PRO A 150 -29.48 32.45 -2.52
CA PRO A 150 -30.19 33.46 -1.74
C PRO A 150 -31.60 33.66 -2.30
N PRO A 151 -32.60 33.89 -1.43
CA PRO A 151 -33.96 34.14 -1.87
C PRO A 151 -33.99 35.38 -2.78
N THR A 152 -34.62 35.24 -3.96
CA THR A 152 -34.82 36.37 -4.87
C THR A 152 -35.72 37.40 -4.19
N GLU A 153 -35.38 38.69 -4.32
CA GLU A 153 -36.18 39.80 -3.78
C GLU A 153 -37.66 39.66 -4.19
N GLY A 154 -38.55 39.42 -3.21
CA GLY A 154 -39.99 39.26 -3.42
C GLY A 154 -40.60 37.91 -3.01
N ALA A 155 -39.79 36.90 -2.64
CA ALA A 155 -40.33 35.66 -2.05
C ALA A 155 -40.77 35.92 -0.60
N THR A 156 -42.06 35.68 -0.30
CA THR A 156 -42.69 35.94 1.02
C THR A 156 -42.54 34.75 2.01
N GLU A 157 -41.80 33.72 1.64
CA GLU A 157 -41.47 32.63 2.56
C GLU A 157 -40.37 33.11 3.54
N PRO A 158 -40.41 32.77 4.83
CA PRO A 158 -39.36 33.12 5.77
C PRO A 158 -38.04 32.53 5.26
N GLY A 159 -37.19 33.40 4.70
CA GLY A 159 -35.93 33.04 4.10
C GLY A 159 -35.09 32.29 5.12
N GLY A 160 -34.95 30.97 4.92
CA GLY A 160 -33.87 30.24 5.54
C GLY A 160 -32.58 30.93 5.11
N ASP A 161 -31.82 31.40 6.09
CA ASP A 161 -30.52 32.02 5.85
C ASP A 161 -29.74 31.18 4.83
N ALA A 162 -29.17 31.83 3.81
CA ALA A 162 -28.30 31.20 2.80
C ALA A 162 -26.95 30.82 3.41
N VAL A 163 -26.99 30.06 4.51
CA VAL A 163 -25.83 29.60 5.26
C VAL A 163 -25.39 28.27 4.65
N PRO A 164 -24.11 28.16 4.23
CA PRO A 164 -23.54 26.90 3.80
C PRO A 164 -23.69 25.83 4.88
N ARG A 165 -24.11 24.63 4.48
CA ARG A 165 -24.24 23.47 5.36
C ARG A 165 -23.47 22.28 4.80
N GLU A 166 -22.86 21.52 5.69
CA GLU A 166 -22.20 20.27 5.33
C GLU A 166 -23.25 19.21 4.95
N LEU A 167 -23.03 18.52 3.83
CA LEU A 167 -23.84 17.40 3.38
C LEU A 167 -23.28 16.07 3.86
N ALA A 168 -21.97 15.89 3.71
CA ALA A 168 -21.26 14.68 4.10
C ALA A 168 -19.75 14.97 4.24
N ALA A 169 -19.11 14.31 5.20
CA ALA A 169 -17.71 14.53 5.57
C ALA A 169 -16.82 13.35 5.14
N GLY A 170 -15.54 13.61 4.87
CA GLY A 170 -14.51 12.59 4.73
C GLY A 170 -14.71 11.64 3.54
N LEU A 171 -15.40 12.10 2.50
CA LEU A 171 -15.65 11.35 1.27
C LEU A 171 -14.35 11.16 0.48
N THR A 172 -14.30 10.13 -0.36
CA THR A 172 -13.14 9.84 -1.20
C THR A 172 -13.41 10.22 -2.65
N VAL A 173 -12.49 10.92 -3.28
CA VAL A 173 -12.56 11.18 -4.73
C VAL A 173 -12.20 9.91 -5.48
N ALA A 174 -13.14 9.35 -6.25
CA ALA A 174 -12.89 8.19 -7.09
C ALA A 174 -11.99 8.54 -8.28
N GLU A 175 -12.34 9.62 -8.99
CA GLU A 175 -11.62 10.10 -10.15
C GLU A 175 -11.96 11.57 -10.43
N LEU A 176 -11.09 12.25 -11.18
CA LEU A 176 -11.38 13.56 -11.76
C LEU A 176 -11.44 13.42 -13.27
N SER A 177 -12.60 13.73 -13.83
CA SER A 177 -12.78 13.84 -15.27
C SER A 177 -12.56 15.29 -15.69
N SER A 178 -11.61 15.51 -16.60
CA SER A 178 -11.49 16.77 -17.33
C SER A 178 -12.02 16.56 -18.75
N PRO A 179 -12.70 17.54 -19.36
CA PRO A 179 -13.03 17.46 -20.77
C PRO A 179 -11.73 17.35 -21.59
N ASP A 180 -11.61 16.29 -22.40
CA ASP A 180 -10.45 16.07 -23.24
C ASP A 180 -10.43 17.04 -24.43
N GLY A 181 -9.28 17.66 -24.67
CA GLY A 181 -9.03 18.46 -25.87
C GLY A 181 -8.02 19.60 -25.68
N ALA A 182 -7.24 19.90 -26.71
CA ALA A 182 -6.22 20.97 -26.72
C ALA A 182 -6.79 22.39 -26.50
N PHE A 183 -8.13 22.53 -26.49
CA PHE A 183 -8.86 23.77 -26.24
C PHE A 183 -9.60 23.77 -24.88
N ALA A 184 -9.46 22.70 -24.09
CA ALA A 184 -10.19 22.51 -22.83
C ALA A 184 -9.51 23.15 -21.61
N SER A 185 -8.64 24.16 -21.82
CA SER A 185 -7.86 24.84 -20.77
C SER A 185 -8.70 25.60 -19.71
N GLY A 186 -10.00 25.40 -19.68
CA GLY A 186 -10.93 25.90 -18.67
C GLY A 186 -12.25 25.12 -18.63
N GLY A 187 -12.30 23.90 -19.17
CA GLY A 187 -13.53 23.12 -19.18
C GLY A 187 -13.93 22.66 -17.77
N ALA A 188 -15.25 22.60 -17.53
CA ALA A 188 -15.82 22.20 -16.25
C ALA A 188 -15.28 20.82 -15.85
N ARG A 189 -14.51 20.77 -14.76
CA ARG A 189 -13.99 19.52 -14.20
C ARG A 189 -15.10 18.88 -13.38
N THR A 190 -15.30 17.58 -13.57
CA THR A 190 -16.24 16.80 -12.76
C THR A 190 -15.42 15.87 -11.89
N ALA A 191 -15.65 15.94 -10.58
CA ALA A 191 -15.09 14.99 -9.64
C ALA A 191 -16.15 13.93 -9.35
N HIS A 192 -15.81 12.66 -9.53
CA HIS A 192 -16.64 11.57 -9.05
C HIS A 192 -16.27 11.30 -7.60
N VAL A 193 -17.22 11.48 -6.69
CA VAL A 193 -16.99 11.31 -5.25
C VAL A 193 -17.75 10.08 -4.78
N LEU A 194 -17.08 9.24 -4.00
CA LEU A 194 -17.67 8.06 -3.38
C LEU A 194 -18.51 8.52 -2.18
N VAL A 195 -19.83 8.43 -2.33
CA VAL A 195 -20.82 8.79 -1.32
C VAL A 195 -21.39 7.52 -0.71
N PRO A 196 -21.39 7.38 0.63
CA PRO A 196 -22.08 6.28 1.31
C PRO A 196 -23.55 6.20 0.91
N VAL A 197 -24.09 4.98 0.80
CA VAL A 197 -25.47 4.77 0.37
C VAL A 197 -26.48 5.50 1.28
N ASP A 198 -26.18 5.61 2.57
CA ASP A 198 -27.03 6.30 3.55
C ASP A 198 -27.09 7.83 3.31
N ASP A 199 -26.02 8.43 2.76
CA ASP A 199 -25.95 9.87 2.49
C ASP A 199 -26.49 10.23 1.10
N LEU A 200 -26.70 9.24 0.22
CA LEU A 200 -27.15 9.48 -1.16
C LEU A 200 -28.44 10.29 -1.28
N PRO A 201 -29.52 10.03 -0.52
CA PRO A 201 -30.74 10.82 -0.63
C PRO A 201 -30.49 12.31 -0.35
N THR A 202 -29.65 12.61 0.64
CA THR A 202 -29.28 13.96 1.03
C THR A 202 -28.44 14.64 -0.04
N VAL A 203 -27.43 13.95 -0.57
CA VAL A 203 -26.53 14.47 -1.61
C VAL A 203 -27.27 14.68 -2.93
N LEU A 204 -28.04 13.70 -3.39
CA LEU A 204 -28.81 13.80 -4.63
C LEU A 204 -29.91 14.87 -4.53
N GLY A 205 -30.54 15.00 -3.36
CA GLY A 205 -31.51 16.07 -3.10
C GLY A 205 -30.87 17.46 -3.17
N ALA A 206 -29.65 17.62 -2.66
CA ALA A 206 -28.91 18.87 -2.75
C ALA A 206 -28.46 19.18 -4.19
N LEU A 207 -27.97 18.18 -4.94
CA LEU A 207 -27.59 18.32 -6.34
C LEU A 207 -28.77 18.68 -7.26
N ALA A 208 -29.99 18.22 -6.92
CA ALA A 208 -31.22 18.57 -7.63
C ALA A 208 -31.85 19.90 -7.14
N GLY A 209 -31.37 20.44 -6.02
CA GLY A 209 -31.89 21.65 -5.38
C GLY A 209 -31.43 22.94 -6.05
N ARG A 210 -31.98 24.07 -5.57
CA ARG A 210 -31.50 25.41 -5.94
C ARG A 210 -30.38 25.85 -5.00
N GLY A 211 -29.14 25.65 -5.44
CA GLY A 211 -27.94 26.03 -4.72
C GLY A 211 -26.70 25.48 -5.40
N THR A 212 -25.55 25.71 -4.77
CA THR A 212 -24.25 25.24 -5.25
C THR A 212 -23.73 24.15 -4.32
N VAL A 213 -23.19 23.09 -4.90
CA VAL A 213 -22.47 22.04 -4.17
C VAL A 213 -20.97 22.24 -4.38
N ASP A 214 -20.24 22.41 -3.29
CA ASP A 214 -18.80 22.65 -3.32
C ASP A 214 -18.04 21.49 -2.65
N LEU A 215 -16.86 21.20 -3.21
CA LEU A 215 -15.92 20.21 -2.67
C LEU A 215 -14.81 20.91 -1.89
N VAL A 216 -14.71 20.59 -0.61
CA VAL A 216 -13.72 21.17 0.31
C VAL A 216 -12.67 20.11 0.65
N PRO A 217 -11.40 20.24 0.23
CA PRO A 217 -10.37 19.28 0.57
C PRO A 217 -10.07 19.23 2.07
N VAL A 218 -9.89 18.03 2.62
CA VAL A 218 -9.46 17.84 4.01
C VAL A 218 -7.93 17.88 4.08
N PRO A 219 -7.31 18.85 4.79
CA PRO A 219 -5.86 18.95 4.85
C PRO A 219 -5.19 17.75 5.53
N GLY A 220 -4.08 17.27 4.96
CA GLY A 220 -3.28 16.19 5.55
C GLY A 220 -3.80 14.78 5.29
N ALA A 221 -4.78 14.64 4.39
CA ALA A 221 -5.33 13.36 3.93
C ALA A 221 -4.71 12.90 2.61
#